data_AF-A0A1T5CMT1-F1
#
_entry.id   AF-A0A1T5CMT1-F1
#
_cell.length_a   1.000
_cell.length_b   1.000
_cell.length_c   1.000
_cell.angle_alpha   90.00
_cell.angle_beta   90.00
_cell.angle_gamma   90.00
#
_symmetry.space_group_name_H-M   'P 1'
#
loop_
_entity.id
_entity.type
_entity.pdbx_description
1 polymer ?
#
loop_
_entity_poly.entity_id
_entity_poly.type
_entity_poly.pdbx_seq_one_letter_code
_entity_poly.pdbx_strand_id
1 'polypeptide(L)'
;MHLKSEENFCRKSNRVQKILMAKNGNFCFRKEKKIQMENNQLRQFAEQIFNEQEKKIAQEKRRNYFKEIGRKGGLKKKTSNQFTKVISTRLTQKEFDEASQQAKRYNIKFSKFTRLKITDGELRINEFKEHETLLEYGNNFIRIKNMFRRSEFSQLDHTKVILREVEIVTKLIYDYLYNKMNARTEAEFQEDE
;
A
#
# COMPACT_ATOMS: atom_id res chain seq x y z
N MET A 1 43.39 -54.97 -78.52
CA MET A 1 41.97 -54.92 -78.09
C MET A 1 41.77 -54.63 -76.59
N HIS A 2 42.81 -54.36 -75.78
CA HIS A 2 42.68 -54.24 -74.31
C HIS A 2 42.43 -52.84 -73.73
N LEU A 3 42.59 -51.75 -74.50
CA LEU A 3 42.44 -50.39 -73.95
C LEU A 3 40.96 -49.92 -73.84
N LYS A 4 40.03 -50.53 -74.59
CA LYS A 4 38.60 -50.16 -74.54
C LYS A 4 37.83 -50.82 -73.38
N SER A 5 38.37 -51.83 -72.71
CA SER A 5 37.70 -52.49 -71.57
C SER A 5 37.92 -51.76 -70.25
N GLU A 6 39.07 -51.13 -70.04
CA GLU A 6 39.42 -50.47 -68.78
C GLU A 6 38.75 -49.09 -68.62
N GLU A 7 38.68 -48.29 -69.69
CA GLU A 7 37.96 -47.00 -69.67
C GLU A 7 36.46 -47.18 -69.38
N ASN A 8 35.85 -48.27 -69.88
CA ASN A 8 34.45 -48.58 -69.63
C ASN A 8 34.19 -49.06 -68.20
N PHE A 9 35.15 -49.74 -67.58
CA PHE A 9 35.08 -50.13 -66.16
C PHE A 9 35.24 -48.90 -65.24
N CYS A 10 36.19 -48.01 -65.55
CA CYS A 10 36.43 -46.79 -64.80
C CYS A 10 35.24 -45.80 -64.89
N ARG A 11 34.61 -45.65 -66.07
CA ARG A 11 33.38 -44.85 -66.24
C ARG A 11 32.18 -45.45 -65.51
N LYS A 12 32.03 -46.79 -65.48
CA LYS A 12 30.97 -47.45 -64.69
C LYS A 12 31.17 -47.26 -63.19
N SER A 13 32.38 -47.43 -62.68
CA SER A 13 32.71 -47.25 -61.26
C SER A 13 32.43 -45.81 -60.79
N ASN A 14 32.86 -44.80 -61.56
CA ASN A 14 32.58 -43.39 -61.27
C ASN A 14 31.08 -43.05 -61.31
N ARG A 15 30.32 -43.68 -62.20
CA ARG A 15 28.86 -43.49 -62.29
C ARG A 15 28.13 -44.09 -61.07
N VAL A 16 28.56 -45.28 -60.62
CA VAL A 16 28.02 -45.93 -59.42
C VAL A 16 28.35 -45.14 -58.17
N GLN A 17 29.60 -44.64 -58.02
CA GLN A 17 29.97 -43.77 -56.91
C GLN A 17 29.19 -42.45 -56.90
N LYS A 18 28.96 -41.80 -58.06
CA LYS A 18 28.13 -40.60 -58.15
C LYS A 18 26.67 -40.85 -57.75
N ILE A 19 26.10 -41.98 -58.15
CA ILE A 19 24.71 -42.35 -57.79
C ILE A 19 24.59 -42.64 -56.29
N LEU A 20 25.58 -43.33 -55.69
CA LEU A 20 25.61 -43.58 -54.25
C LEU A 20 25.73 -42.27 -53.43
N MET A 21 26.61 -41.36 -53.85
CA MET A 21 26.78 -40.05 -53.21
C MET A 21 25.48 -39.21 -53.29
N ALA A 22 24.80 -39.19 -54.44
CA ALA A 22 23.54 -38.47 -54.62
C ALA A 22 22.37 -39.08 -53.81
N LYS A 23 22.31 -40.42 -53.70
CA LYS A 23 21.28 -41.10 -52.88
C LYS A 23 21.50 -40.86 -51.38
N ASN A 24 22.74 -40.86 -50.91
CA ASN A 24 23.07 -40.61 -49.51
C ASN A 24 22.80 -39.14 -49.11
N GLY A 25 23.14 -38.18 -49.97
CA GLY A 25 22.82 -36.76 -49.75
C GLY A 25 21.31 -36.49 -49.62
N ASN A 26 20.50 -37.10 -50.49
CA ASN A 26 19.04 -36.97 -50.44
C ASN A 26 18.42 -37.64 -49.19
N PHE A 27 19.02 -38.73 -48.68
CA PHE A 27 18.55 -39.40 -47.48
C PHE A 27 18.83 -38.59 -46.20
N CYS A 28 20.01 -37.98 -46.08
CA CYS A 28 20.34 -37.08 -44.98
C CYS A 28 19.42 -35.84 -44.94
N PHE A 29 19.18 -35.20 -46.09
CA PHE A 29 18.30 -34.03 -46.19
C PHE A 29 16.86 -34.34 -45.77
N ARG A 30 16.37 -35.55 -46.07
CA ARG A 30 15.01 -35.99 -45.71
C ARG A 30 14.89 -36.32 -44.21
N LYS A 31 15.96 -36.81 -43.58
CA LYS A 31 16.03 -36.99 -42.12
C LYS A 31 16.08 -35.65 -41.39
N GLU A 32 16.91 -34.71 -41.84
CA GLU A 32 17.01 -33.37 -41.24
C GLU A 32 15.69 -32.60 -41.30
N LYS A 33 14.98 -32.65 -42.45
CA LYS A 33 13.64 -32.05 -42.56
C LYS A 33 12.61 -32.68 -41.62
N LYS A 34 12.65 -34.00 -41.40
CA LYS A 34 11.77 -34.66 -40.43
C LYS A 34 12.08 -34.22 -39.00
N ILE A 35 13.36 -34.17 -38.62
CA ILE A 35 13.80 -33.70 -37.30
C ILE A 35 13.39 -32.24 -37.07
N GLN A 36 13.50 -31.37 -38.08
CA GLN A 36 13.05 -29.98 -37.97
C GLN A 36 11.53 -29.84 -37.86
N MET A 37 10.75 -30.67 -38.56
CA MET A 37 9.28 -30.69 -38.46
C MET A 37 8.81 -31.16 -37.08
N GLU A 38 9.42 -32.23 -36.54
CA GLU A 38 9.12 -32.75 -35.19
C GLU A 38 9.49 -31.72 -34.10
N ASN A 39 10.63 -31.03 -34.24
CA ASN A 39 11.03 -29.97 -33.31
C ASN A 39 10.06 -28.76 -33.32
N ASN A 40 9.50 -28.41 -34.48
CA ASN A 40 8.53 -27.32 -34.57
C ASN A 40 7.18 -27.68 -33.93
N GLN A 41 6.74 -28.95 -34.03
CA GLN A 41 5.53 -29.42 -33.36
C GLN A 41 5.67 -29.40 -31.83
N LEU A 42 6.82 -29.84 -31.32
CA LEU A 42 7.10 -29.81 -29.87
C LEU A 42 7.17 -28.38 -29.33
N ARG A 43 7.74 -27.44 -30.10
CA ARG A 43 7.75 -26.01 -29.75
C ARG A 43 6.35 -25.41 -29.68
N GLN A 44 5.51 -25.67 -30.69
CA GLN A 44 4.12 -25.21 -30.70
C GLN A 44 3.31 -25.77 -29.52
N PHE A 45 3.54 -27.04 -29.16
CA PHE A 45 2.89 -27.65 -28.01
C PHE A 45 3.35 -27.02 -26.68
N ALA A 46 4.65 -26.75 -26.53
CA ALA A 46 5.17 -26.06 -25.34
C ALA A 46 4.60 -24.65 -25.20
N GLU A 47 4.54 -23.87 -26.30
CA GLU A 47 3.95 -22.53 -26.32
C GLU A 47 2.46 -22.54 -25.94
N GLN A 48 1.69 -23.52 -26.41
CA GLN A 48 0.29 -23.68 -26.04
C GLN A 48 0.13 -23.95 -24.53
N ILE A 49 0.96 -24.83 -23.95
CA ILE A 49 0.95 -25.11 -22.50
C ILE A 49 1.29 -23.85 -21.70
N PHE A 50 2.32 -23.10 -22.10
CA PHE A 50 2.68 -21.85 -21.40
C PHE A 50 1.54 -20.83 -21.44
N ASN A 51 0.93 -20.63 -22.62
CA ASN A 51 -0.21 -19.72 -22.78
C ASN A 51 -1.42 -20.12 -21.92
N GLU A 52 -1.70 -21.42 -21.79
CA GLU A 52 -2.77 -21.90 -20.91
C GLU A 52 -2.45 -21.72 -19.43
N GLN A 53 -1.20 -21.95 -19.02
CA GLN A 53 -0.75 -21.70 -17.64
C GLN A 53 -0.84 -20.23 -17.27
N GLU A 54 -0.43 -19.32 -18.17
CA GLU A 54 -0.54 -17.88 -17.95
C GLU A 54 -2.00 -17.44 -17.77
N LYS A 55 -2.91 -17.97 -18.60
CA LYS A 55 -4.36 -17.70 -18.46
C LYS A 55 -4.89 -18.17 -17.11
N LYS A 56 -4.49 -19.35 -16.63
CA LYS A 56 -4.88 -19.88 -15.31
C LYS A 56 -4.34 -19.00 -14.17
N ILE A 57 -3.07 -18.61 -14.23
CA ILE A 57 -2.43 -17.73 -13.25
C ILE A 57 -3.10 -16.35 -13.23
N ALA A 58 -3.41 -15.78 -14.39
CA ALA A 58 -4.10 -14.49 -14.49
C ALA A 58 -5.51 -14.53 -13.90
N GLN A 59 -6.27 -15.60 -14.16
CA GLN A 59 -7.59 -15.81 -13.55
C GLN A 59 -7.51 -15.97 -12.03
N GLU A 60 -6.52 -16.69 -11.53
CA GLU A 60 -6.33 -16.88 -10.10
C GLU A 60 -5.91 -15.58 -9.40
N LYS A 61 -4.98 -14.82 -9.98
CA LYS A 61 -4.63 -13.46 -9.52
C LYS A 61 -5.84 -12.55 -9.47
N ARG A 62 -6.69 -12.57 -10.51
CA ARG A 62 -7.94 -11.80 -10.54
C ARG A 62 -8.90 -12.23 -9.44
N ARG A 63 -9.11 -13.52 -9.23
CA ARG A 63 -9.96 -14.04 -8.14
C ARG A 63 -9.43 -13.65 -6.77
N ASN A 64 -8.11 -13.74 -6.55
CA ASN A 64 -7.48 -13.38 -5.28
C ASN A 64 -7.54 -11.86 -5.03
N TYR A 65 -7.36 -11.03 -6.05
CA TYR A 65 -7.56 -9.59 -5.98
C TYR A 65 -8.98 -9.23 -5.54
N PHE A 66 -10.01 -9.85 -6.12
CA PHE A 66 -11.39 -9.61 -5.72
C PHE A 66 -11.75 -10.21 -4.34
N LYS A 67 -11.12 -11.31 -3.92
CA LYS A 67 -11.23 -11.82 -2.54
C LYS A 67 -10.61 -10.86 -1.54
N GLU A 68 -9.44 -10.30 -1.85
CA GLU A 68 -8.81 -9.28 -1.00
C GLU A 68 -9.63 -8.00 -0.96
N ILE A 69 -10.13 -7.51 -2.09
CA ILE A 69 -11.05 -6.38 -2.14
C ILE A 69 -12.33 -6.68 -1.37
N GLY A 70 -12.89 -7.89 -1.45
CA GLY A 70 -14.06 -8.28 -0.66
C GLY A 70 -13.77 -8.33 0.84
N ARG A 71 -12.60 -8.83 1.26
CA ARG A 71 -12.14 -8.80 2.66
C ARG A 71 -11.85 -7.37 3.14
N LYS A 72 -11.35 -6.49 2.27
CA LYS A 72 -11.08 -5.06 2.53
C LYS A 72 -12.34 -4.19 2.40
N GLY A 73 -13.36 -4.68 1.69
CA GLY A 73 -14.64 -4.02 1.38
C GLY A 73 -15.68 -4.13 2.49
N GLY A 74 -15.42 -5.00 3.49
CA GLY A 74 -15.98 -4.79 4.81
C GLY A 74 -15.28 -3.59 5.45
N LEU A 75 -15.79 -2.38 5.20
CA LEU A 75 -15.37 -1.17 5.90
C LEU A 75 -15.32 -1.51 7.40
N LYS A 76 -14.12 -1.47 8.01
CA LYS A 76 -13.94 -1.78 9.43
C LYS A 76 -14.98 -0.97 10.19
N LYS A 77 -16.01 -1.63 10.75
CA LYS A 77 -17.06 -0.93 11.48
C LYS A 77 -16.34 -0.11 12.54
N LYS A 78 -16.67 1.18 12.66
CA LYS A 78 -16.06 2.10 13.62
C LYS A 78 -16.44 1.67 15.04
N THR A 79 -15.86 0.57 15.54
CA THR A 79 -16.18 -0.03 16.83
C THR A 79 -15.54 0.70 18.00
N SER A 80 -14.68 1.71 17.76
CA SER A 80 -13.87 2.32 18.81
C SER A 80 -14.52 3.49 19.54
N ASN A 81 -15.67 4.02 19.11
CA ASN A 81 -16.26 5.24 19.70
C ASN A 81 -17.80 5.23 19.86
N GLN A 82 -18.45 4.07 19.84
CA GLN A 82 -19.88 4.02 20.12
C GLN A 82 -20.13 4.00 21.64
N PHE A 83 -20.97 4.91 22.13
CA PHE A 83 -21.49 4.85 23.50
C PHE A 83 -22.33 3.57 23.63
N THR A 84 -21.82 2.58 24.35
CA THR A 84 -22.39 1.23 24.40
C THR A 84 -23.55 1.10 25.39
N LYS A 85 -23.59 1.95 26.41
CA LYS A 85 -24.56 1.89 27.50
C LYS A 85 -25.17 3.28 27.72
N VAL A 86 -26.47 3.30 28.04
CA VAL A 86 -27.20 4.50 28.42
C VAL A 86 -27.36 4.50 29.94
N ILE A 87 -26.97 5.59 30.60
CA ILE A 87 -27.16 5.82 32.03
C ILE A 87 -28.20 6.93 32.16
N SER A 88 -29.27 6.68 32.90
CA SER A 88 -30.29 7.68 33.23
C SER A 88 -30.28 7.95 34.72
N THR A 89 -30.27 9.23 35.09
CA THR A 89 -30.29 9.71 36.48
C THR A 89 -31.36 10.78 36.60
N ARG A 90 -32.07 10.80 37.73
CA ARG A 90 -33.01 11.88 38.05
C ARG A 90 -32.25 12.96 38.81
N LEU A 91 -32.44 14.22 38.41
CA LEU A 91 -31.83 15.39 39.05
C LEU A 91 -32.94 16.30 39.54
N THR A 92 -32.67 17.03 40.61
CA THR A 92 -33.50 18.17 41.01
C THR A 92 -33.27 19.35 40.06
N GLN A 93 -34.22 20.30 40.04
CA GLN A 93 -34.12 21.47 39.16
C GLN A 93 -32.85 22.29 39.44
N LYS A 94 -32.50 22.48 40.73
CA LYS A 94 -31.31 23.23 41.15
C LYS A 94 -30.02 22.58 40.66
N GLU A 95 -29.87 21.27 40.88
CA GLU A 95 -28.69 20.51 40.42
C GLU A 95 -28.54 20.57 38.90
N PHE A 96 -29.65 20.49 38.17
CA PHE A 96 -29.62 20.59 36.71
C PHE A 96 -29.17 21.97 36.24
N ASP A 97 -29.70 23.04 36.85
CA ASP A 97 -29.38 24.41 36.46
C ASP A 97 -27.91 24.75 36.75
N GLU A 98 -27.38 24.33 37.89
CA GLU A 98 -25.96 24.49 38.25
C GLU A 98 -25.04 23.78 37.24
N ALA A 99 -25.30 22.50 36.97
CA ALA A 99 -24.52 21.72 36.02
C ALA A 99 -24.66 22.25 34.57
N SER A 100 -25.84 22.78 34.21
CA SER A 100 -26.08 23.42 32.91
C SER A 100 -25.30 24.73 32.77
N GLN A 101 -25.26 25.56 33.81
CA GLN A 101 -24.45 26.78 33.83
C GLN A 101 -22.95 26.47 33.73
N GLN A 102 -22.47 25.47 34.48
CA GLN A 102 -21.06 25.04 34.40
C GLN A 102 -20.72 24.53 32.99
N ALA A 103 -21.57 23.69 32.38
CA ALA A 103 -21.38 23.21 31.01
C ALA A 103 -21.30 24.37 29.99
N LYS A 104 -22.14 25.40 30.15
CA LYS A 104 -22.11 26.61 29.31
C LYS A 104 -20.81 27.39 29.47
N ARG A 105 -20.30 27.55 30.70
CA ARG A 105 -19.00 28.23 30.95
C ARG A 105 -17.85 27.55 30.22
N TYR A 106 -17.87 26.21 30.18
CA TYR A 106 -16.88 25.41 29.46
C TYR A 106 -17.17 25.23 27.97
N ASN A 107 -18.24 25.84 27.44
CA ASN A 107 -18.67 25.72 26.04
C ASN A 107 -18.81 24.26 25.55
N ILE A 108 -19.29 23.36 26.41
CA ILE A 108 -19.52 21.95 26.09
C ILE A 108 -20.98 21.56 26.30
N LYS A 109 -21.42 20.54 25.56
CA LYS A 109 -22.76 19.98 25.74
C LYS A 109 -22.88 19.38 27.13
N PHE A 110 -24.04 19.56 27.77
CA PHE A 110 -24.36 19.01 29.08
C PHE A 110 -24.03 17.51 29.18
N SER A 111 -24.44 16.71 28.19
CA SER A 111 -24.14 15.27 28.16
C SER A 111 -22.64 14.94 28.19
N LYS A 112 -21.81 15.75 27.51
CA LYS A 112 -20.34 15.60 27.54
C LYS A 112 -19.80 16.01 28.91
N PHE A 113 -20.30 17.10 29.47
CA PHE A 113 -19.91 17.60 30.80
C PHE A 113 -20.20 16.58 31.89
N THR A 114 -21.42 16.06 31.97
CA THR A 114 -21.83 15.07 32.97
C THR A 114 -20.97 13.80 32.87
N ARG A 115 -20.68 13.34 31.65
CA ARG A 115 -19.82 12.17 31.46
C ARG A 115 -18.39 12.40 31.94
N LEU A 116 -17.81 13.56 31.64
CA LEU A 116 -16.47 13.91 32.10
C LEU A 116 -16.41 13.97 33.63
N LYS A 117 -17.42 14.58 34.26
CA LYS A 117 -17.58 14.63 35.72
C LYS A 117 -17.74 13.25 36.35
N ILE A 118 -18.42 12.29 35.70
CA ILE A 118 -18.62 10.93 36.23
C ILE A 118 -17.36 10.07 36.10
N THR A 119 -16.60 10.23 35.01
CA THR A 119 -15.41 9.40 34.73
C THR A 119 -14.14 10.00 35.35
N ASP A 120 -14.25 11.05 36.18
CA ASP A 120 -13.14 11.85 36.70
C ASP A 120 -12.13 12.25 35.61
N GLY A 121 -12.63 12.38 34.37
CA GLY A 121 -11.81 12.77 33.25
C GLY A 121 -11.44 14.23 33.41
N GLU A 122 -10.15 14.55 33.35
CA GLU A 122 -9.68 15.93 33.32
C GLU A 122 -10.49 16.71 32.28
N LEU A 123 -11.17 17.77 32.72
CA LEU A 123 -11.75 18.75 31.80
C LEU A 123 -10.59 19.59 31.25
N ARG A 124 -9.89 19.01 30.27
CA ARG A 124 -8.83 19.62 29.46
C ARG A 124 -9.37 20.70 28.52
N ILE A 125 -10.19 21.59 29.06
CA ILE A 125 -10.87 22.64 28.34
C ILE A 125 -10.08 23.91 28.65
N ASN A 126 -9.48 24.49 27.62
CA ASN A 126 -8.65 25.70 27.68
C ASN A 126 -7.20 25.50 28.16
N GLU A 127 -6.63 24.29 28.12
CA GLU A 127 -5.22 24.00 28.50
C GLU A 127 -4.20 24.97 27.85
N PHE A 128 -4.52 25.47 26.66
CA PHE A 128 -3.63 26.31 25.87
C PHE A 128 -4.26 27.63 25.46
N LYS A 129 -5.20 28.17 26.25
CA LYS A 129 -5.86 29.45 25.91
C LYS A 129 -4.86 30.61 25.79
N GLU A 130 -3.83 30.63 26.63
CA GLU A 130 -2.74 31.60 26.54
C GLU A 130 -1.86 31.43 25.30
N HIS A 131 -1.87 30.24 24.70
CA HIS A 131 -1.08 29.86 23.52
C HIS A 131 -1.95 29.58 22.31
N GLU A 132 -3.12 30.20 22.24
CA GLU A 132 -4.08 30.02 21.14
C GLU A 132 -3.44 30.34 19.77
N THR A 133 -2.65 31.40 19.70
CA THR A 133 -1.89 31.78 18.49
C THR A 133 -0.92 30.69 18.05
N LEU A 134 -0.19 30.09 19.00
CA LEU A 134 0.77 29.01 18.72
C LEU A 134 0.07 27.74 18.22
N LEU A 135 -1.11 27.43 18.76
CA LEU A 135 -1.97 26.35 18.28
C LEU A 135 -2.47 26.61 16.86
N GLU A 136 -2.83 27.85 16.55
CA GLU A 136 -3.24 28.24 15.20
C GLU A 136 -2.11 28.04 14.19
N TYR A 137 -0.88 28.44 14.54
CA TYR A 137 0.30 28.13 13.73
C TYR A 137 0.52 26.63 13.56
N GLY A 138 0.42 25.84 14.64
CA GLY A 138 0.47 24.37 14.57
C GLY A 138 -0.55 23.78 13.61
N ASN A 139 -1.80 24.27 13.65
CA ASN A 139 -2.86 23.86 12.71
C ASN A 139 -2.52 24.21 11.26
N ASN A 140 -1.92 25.38 11.02
CA ASN A 140 -1.47 25.79 9.69
C ASN A 140 -0.34 24.89 9.17
N PHE A 141 0.63 24.51 10.01
CA PHE A 141 1.66 23.53 9.63
C PHE A 141 1.07 22.17 9.24
N ILE A 142 0.07 21.69 9.97
CA ILE A 142 -0.65 20.45 9.61
C ILE A 142 -1.36 20.59 8.26
N ARG A 143 -2.00 21.73 8.00
CA ARG A 143 -2.65 22.02 6.70
C ARG A 143 -1.64 22.03 5.56
N ILE A 144 -0.50 22.70 5.75
CA ILE A 144 0.61 22.73 4.80
C ILE A 144 1.08 21.31 4.51
N LYS A 145 1.37 20.51 5.54
CA LYS A 145 1.77 19.10 5.39
C LYS A 145 0.77 18.30 4.55
N ASN A 146 -0.52 18.49 4.79
CA ASN A 146 -1.58 17.79 4.04
C ASN A 146 -1.67 18.24 2.58
N MET A 147 -1.41 19.52 2.29
CA MET A 147 -1.36 20.06 0.94
C MET A 147 -0.24 19.42 0.13
N PHE A 148 0.97 19.37 0.68
CA PHE A 148 2.16 18.78 0.06
C PHE A 148 2.08 17.25 -0.14
N ARG A 149 1.10 16.59 0.49
CA ARG A 149 0.85 15.15 0.34
C ARG A 149 0.01 14.80 -0.91
N ARG A 150 -0.56 15.80 -1.60
CA ARG A 150 -1.31 15.62 -2.86
C ARG A 150 -0.36 15.28 -4.01
N SER A 151 -0.83 14.52 -5.01
CA SER A 151 0.04 13.95 -6.06
C SER A 151 0.76 15.00 -6.91
N GLU A 152 0.19 16.21 -7.01
CA GLU A 152 0.76 17.36 -7.73
C GLU A 152 2.14 17.78 -7.18
N PHE A 153 2.35 17.64 -5.86
CA PHE A 153 3.59 18.06 -5.19
C PHE A 153 4.54 16.90 -4.91
N SER A 154 4.06 15.65 -5.03
CA SER A 154 4.84 14.44 -4.75
C SER A 154 5.99 14.19 -5.72
N GLN A 155 5.98 14.84 -6.89
CA GLN A 155 6.97 14.64 -7.95
C GLN A 155 8.19 15.57 -7.80
N LEU A 156 8.16 16.52 -6.87
CA LEU A 156 9.23 17.48 -6.64
C LEU A 156 10.19 16.99 -5.54
N ASP A 157 11.49 17.08 -5.78
CA ASP A 157 12.52 16.63 -4.83
C ASP A 157 12.53 17.44 -3.53
N HIS A 158 12.24 18.75 -3.61
CA HIS A 158 12.22 19.65 -2.46
C HIS A 158 11.04 19.39 -1.50
N THR A 159 9.97 18.74 -1.97
CA THR A 159 8.80 18.43 -1.15
C THR A 159 9.15 17.58 0.07
N LYS A 160 10.09 16.64 -0.06
CA LYS A 160 10.52 15.79 1.06
C LYS A 160 11.23 16.58 2.16
N VAL A 161 12.00 17.60 1.79
CA VAL A 161 12.70 18.47 2.74
C VAL A 161 11.69 19.32 3.50
N ILE A 162 10.76 19.96 2.79
CA ILE A 162 9.70 20.79 3.40
C ILE A 162 8.84 19.97 4.37
N LEU A 163 8.47 18.73 4.00
CA LEU A 163 7.69 17.87 4.87
C LEU A 163 8.43 17.52 6.17
N ARG A 164 9.74 17.29 6.12
CA ARG A 164 10.57 17.04 7.32
C ARG A 164 10.63 18.27 8.22
N GLU A 165 10.87 19.45 7.66
CA GLU A 165 10.90 20.71 8.43
C GLU A 165 9.56 20.97 9.11
N VAL A 166 8.45 20.78 8.40
CA VAL A 166 7.11 20.92 8.97
C VAL A 166 6.88 19.94 10.13
N GLU A 167 7.35 18.69 10.02
CA GLU A 167 7.28 17.72 11.12
C GLU A 167 8.13 18.11 12.33
N ILE A 168 9.33 18.65 12.11
CA ILE A 168 10.22 19.12 13.18
C ILE A 168 9.56 20.28 13.93
N VAL A 169 9.11 21.31 13.20
CA VAL A 169 8.44 22.47 13.81
C VAL A 169 7.19 22.04 14.58
N THR A 170 6.40 21.13 14.01
CA THR A 170 5.19 20.62 14.68
C THR A 170 5.55 19.93 16.00
N LYS A 171 6.63 19.13 16.04
CA LYS A 171 7.10 18.48 17.28
C LYS A 171 7.56 19.50 18.33
N LEU A 172 8.37 20.47 17.93
CA LEU A 172 8.86 21.51 18.84
C LEU A 172 7.72 22.32 19.47
N ILE A 173 6.67 22.61 18.69
CA ILE A 173 5.46 23.27 19.20
C ILE A 173 4.79 22.40 20.26
N TYR A 174 4.60 21.11 20.00
CA TYR A 174 4.01 20.20 20.99
C TYR A 174 4.85 20.07 22.25
N ASP A 175 6.17 19.89 22.10
CA ASP A 175 7.08 19.75 23.24
C ASP A 175 7.07 21.00 24.11
N TYR A 176 7.07 22.20 23.51
CA TYR A 176 6.93 23.46 24.24
C TYR A 176 5.64 23.52 25.05
N LEU A 177 4.50 23.18 24.41
CA LEU A 177 3.18 23.25 25.03
C LEU A 177 3.08 22.28 26.23
N TYR A 178 3.55 21.05 26.10
CA TYR A 178 3.48 20.06 27.17
C TYR A 178 4.52 20.27 28.27
N ASN A 179 5.75 20.67 27.94
CA ASN A 179 6.76 20.98 28.95
C ASN A 179 6.33 22.17 29.82
N LYS A 180 5.69 23.18 29.22
CA LYS A 180 5.16 24.33 29.98
C LYS A 180 3.98 23.94 30.87
N MET A 181 3.15 22.98 30.45
CA MET A 181 2.09 22.44 31.32
C MET A 181 2.67 21.70 32.52
N ASN A 182 3.63 20.79 32.29
CA ASN A 182 4.26 20.02 33.36
C ASN A 182 4.93 20.94 34.39
N ALA A 183 5.61 21.99 33.93
CA ALA A 183 6.23 22.99 34.80
C ALA A 183 5.21 23.79 35.66
N ARG A 184 3.99 24.02 35.18
CA ARG A 184 2.90 24.63 35.97
C ARG A 184 2.38 23.68 37.04
N THR A 185 2.15 22.43 36.64
CA THR A 185 1.69 21.38 37.55
C THR A 185 2.69 21.17 38.68
N GLU A 186 3.98 21.12 38.40
CA GLU A 186 5.04 20.98 39.42
C GLU A 186 5.12 22.16 40.39
N ALA A 187 4.81 23.39 39.94
CA ALA A 187 4.79 24.57 40.80
C ALA A 187 3.58 24.58 41.76
N GLU A 188 2.40 24.16 41.28
CA GLU A 188 1.19 24.07 42.12
C GLU A 188 1.35 23.02 43.24
N PHE A 189 2.07 21.92 42.99
CA PHE A 189 2.35 20.91 44.02
C PHE A 189 3.35 21.35 45.10
N GLN A 190 4.12 22.43 44.90
CA GLN A 190 5.10 22.92 45.88
C GLN A 190 4.53 24.01 46.81
N GLU A 191 3.35 24.55 46.53
CA GLU A 191 2.70 25.56 47.38
C GLU A 191 1.77 24.95 48.44
N ASP A 192 1.51 23.64 48.36
CA ASP A 192 0.63 22.89 49.28
C ASP A 192 1.40 22.11 50.39
N GLU A 193 2.73 22.26 50.50
CA GLU A 193 3.58 21.78 51.63
C GLU A 193 4.00 22.92 52.57
#